data_AF-A0A7Y8LHY6-F1
#
_entry.id   AF-A0A7Y8LHY6-F1
#
_cell.length_a   1.000
_cell.length_b   1.000
_cell.length_c   1.000
_cell.angle_alpha   90.00
_cell.angle_beta   90.00
_cell.angle_gamma   90.00
#
_symmetry.space_group_name_H-M   'P 1'
#
loop_
_entity.id
_entity.type
_entity.pdbx_description
1 polymer ?
#
loop_
_entity_poly.entity_id
_entity_poly.type
_entity_poly.pdbx_seq_one_letter_code
_entity_poly.pdbx_strand_id
1 'polypeptide(L)'
;MRRLLLLTLATVASCLADVSGCACDPAKPETMKARECGLCNEAEKQPADAEFFVLKDINPRKPNRWLVLPRSHGKLGPHHMHEMSKAEQVRFWKFAIKAAEERFGSGWAIAYNGWKVRTQCHMHVHIGRLIQAAKVKKFKLVKRVEDFPAPAESGVWIYPVPGGFRVHTGEQITETALVR
;
A
#
# COMPACT_ATOMS: atom_id res chain seq x y z
N MET A 1 15.97 -15.36 54.12
CA MET A 1 14.83 -14.67 53.47
C MET A 1 15.00 -14.81 51.95
N ARG A 2 14.13 -15.58 51.29
CA ARG A 2 14.17 -15.86 49.83
C ARG A 2 13.78 -14.61 49.05
N ARG A 3 14.67 -14.12 48.17
CA ARG A 3 14.34 -13.07 47.18
C ARG A 3 13.59 -13.73 46.01
N LEU A 4 12.32 -13.38 45.86
CA LEU A 4 11.47 -13.82 44.75
C LEU A 4 11.78 -12.92 43.54
N LEU A 5 12.34 -13.49 42.48
CA LEU A 5 12.57 -12.81 41.20
C LEU A 5 11.27 -12.94 40.38
N LEU A 6 10.47 -11.87 40.28
CA LEU A 6 9.35 -11.84 39.34
C LEU A 6 9.88 -11.59 37.92
N LEU A 7 9.89 -12.61 37.08
CA LEU A 7 9.96 -12.44 35.63
C LEU A 7 8.57 -12.02 35.11
N THR A 8 8.40 -10.75 34.80
CA THR A 8 7.28 -10.28 33.97
C THR A 8 7.54 -10.67 32.52
N LEU A 9 6.91 -11.74 32.04
CA LEU A 9 6.80 -12.04 30.61
C LEU A 9 5.94 -10.94 29.96
N ALA A 10 6.57 -10.02 29.23
CA ALA A 10 5.86 -9.11 28.34
C ALA A 10 5.39 -9.90 27.11
N THR A 11 4.12 -10.28 27.09
CA THR A 11 3.44 -10.81 25.90
C THR A 11 3.31 -9.66 24.89
N VAL A 12 4.30 -9.54 24.00
CA VAL A 12 4.18 -8.68 22.82
C VAL A 12 3.12 -9.30 21.93
N ALA A 13 1.91 -8.74 21.95
CA ALA A 13 0.88 -9.04 20.96
C ALA A 13 1.43 -8.63 19.59
N SER A 14 2.05 -9.59 18.90
CA SER A 14 2.42 -9.45 17.50
C SER A 14 1.12 -9.28 16.73
N CYS A 15 0.73 -8.03 16.42
CA CYS A 15 -0.30 -7.77 15.43
C CYS A 15 0.13 -8.47 14.14
N LEU A 16 -0.49 -9.61 13.85
CA LEU A 16 -0.26 -10.32 12.60
C LEU A 16 -0.69 -9.38 11.46
N ALA A 17 0.12 -9.34 10.41
CA ALA A 17 -0.21 -8.55 9.23
C ALA A 17 -1.39 -9.23 8.51
N ASP A 18 -2.59 -8.77 8.78
CA ASP A 18 -3.83 -9.15 8.11
C ASP A 18 -4.86 -8.04 8.38
N VAL A 19 -5.51 -7.55 7.34
CA VAL A 19 -6.55 -6.50 7.47
C VAL A 19 -7.96 -7.06 7.38
N SER A 20 -8.15 -8.38 7.30
CA SER A 20 -9.48 -9.02 7.24
C SER A 20 -10.45 -8.57 8.35
N GLY A 21 -9.93 -8.27 9.54
CA GLY A 21 -10.68 -7.76 10.68
C GLY A 21 -10.92 -6.25 10.70
N CYS A 22 -10.69 -5.55 9.59
CA CYS A 22 -10.78 -4.10 9.56
C CYS A 22 -12.17 -3.57 9.90
N ALA A 23 -12.25 -2.72 10.93
CA ALA A 23 -13.49 -2.09 11.38
C ALA A 23 -13.47 -0.55 11.25
N CYS A 24 -12.52 0.02 10.50
CA CYS A 24 -12.39 1.47 10.37
C CYS A 24 -13.63 2.09 9.75
N ASP A 25 -14.29 2.99 10.47
CA ASP A 25 -15.46 3.73 10.01
C ASP A 25 -15.26 5.22 10.34
N PRO A 26 -15.06 6.09 9.34
CA PRO A 26 -14.91 7.54 9.54
C PRO A 26 -16.11 8.20 10.23
N ALA A 27 -17.31 7.62 10.13
CA ALA A 27 -18.48 8.11 10.85
C ALA A 27 -18.46 7.75 12.35
N LYS A 28 -17.53 6.89 12.78
CA LYS A 28 -17.37 6.39 14.14
C LYS A 28 -15.91 6.53 14.60
N PRO A 29 -15.49 7.73 15.05
CA PRO A 29 -14.09 8.03 15.36
C PRO A 29 -13.43 7.08 16.36
N GLU A 30 -14.20 6.43 17.24
CA GLU A 30 -13.72 5.39 18.15
C GLU A 30 -13.12 4.17 17.43
N THR A 31 -13.66 3.81 16.26
CA THR A 31 -13.15 2.69 15.44
C THR A 31 -11.82 3.02 14.77
N MET A 32 -11.58 4.31 14.49
CA MET A 32 -10.35 4.78 13.82
C MET A 32 -9.13 4.83 14.74
N LYS A 33 -9.29 4.55 16.04
CA LYS A 33 -8.18 4.49 17.01
C LYS A 33 -7.32 3.23 16.85
N ALA A 34 -7.85 2.20 16.17
CA ALA A 34 -7.11 0.98 15.91
C ALA A 34 -5.89 1.25 15.01
N ARG A 35 -4.81 0.50 15.22
CA ARG A 35 -3.53 0.76 14.56
C ARG A 35 -3.63 0.66 13.03
N GLU A 36 -4.39 -0.31 12.54
CA GLU A 36 -4.65 -0.57 11.13
C GLU A 36 -5.44 0.55 10.43
N CYS A 37 -6.08 1.44 11.20
CA CYS A 37 -6.81 2.60 10.70
C CYS A 37 -5.96 3.87 10.58
N GLY A 38 -4.64 3.79 10.85
CA GLY A 38 -3.74 4.95 10.81
C GLY A 38 -3.83 5.72 9.48
N LEU A 39 -3.82 5.03 8.35
CA LEU A 39 -3.96 5.67 7.04
C LEU A 39 -5.36 6.24 6.76
N CYS A 40 -6.42 5.70 7.37
CA CYS A 40 -7.75 6.30 7.29
C CYS A 40 -7.77 7.66 8.03
N ASN A 41 -7.09 7.76 9.18
CA ASN A 41 -6.92 9.04 9.89
C ASN A 41 -6.16 10.07 9.04
N GLU A 42 -5.15 9.64 8.28
CA GLU A 42 -4.43 10.55 7.38
C GLU A 42 -5.30 11.01 6.20
N ALA A 43 -6.20 10.18 5.70
CA ALA A 43 -7.16 10.54 4.66
C ALA A 43 -8.14 11.63 5.13
N GLU A 44 -8.60 11.56 6.39
CA GLU A 44 -9.49 12.57 6.97
C GLU A 44 -8.84 13.93 7.22
N LYS A 45 -7.50 13.99 7.25
CA LYS A 45 -6.76 15.26 7.35
C LYS A 45 -6.59 15.96 6.01
N GLN A 46 -6.89 15.30 4.90
CA GLN A 46 -6.72 15.88 3.56
C GLN A 46 -7.86 16.85 3.23
N PRO A 47 -7.64 17.83 2.34
CA PRO A 47 -8.70 18.67 1.81
C PRO A 47 -9.85 17.86 1.24
N ALA A 48 -11.08 18.34 1.41
CA ALA A 48 -12.29 17.61 1.00
C ALA A 48 -12.36 17.36 -0.52
N ASP A 49 -11.71 18.23 -1.31
CA ASP A 49 -11.62 18.18 -2.77
C ASP A 49 -10.42 17.38 -3.29
N ALA A 50 -9.52 16.92 -2.42
CA ALA A 50 -8.43 16.03 -2.81
C ALA A 50 -8.99 14.67 -3.23
N GLU A 51 -8.67 14.21 -4.45
CA GLU A 51 -9.01 12.85 -4.90
C GLU A 51 -7.98 11.82 -4.40
N PHE A 52 -6.69 12.14 -4.59
CA PHE A 52 -5.55 11.31 -4.20
C PHE A 52 -4.47 12.18 -3.55
N PHE A 53 -3.64 11.57 -2.71
CA PHE A 53 -2.56 12.26 -2.02
C PHE A 53 -1.34 11.36 -1.80
N VAL A 54 -0.22 11.97 -1.44
CA VAL A 54 1.07 11.29 -1.24
C VAL A 54 1.55 11.51 0.20
N LEU A 55 1.97 10.45 0.87
CA LEU A 55 2.59 10.51 2.20
C LEU A 55 3.98 9.90 2.19
N LYS A 56 4.84 10.39 3.08
CA LYS A 56 6.09 9.71 3.38
C LYS A 56 5.78 8.42 4.17
N ASP A 57 6.38 7.29 3.81
CA ASP A 57 6.30 6.08 4.64
C ASP A 57 7.13 6.33 5.92
N ILE A 58 6.45 6.35 7.07
CA ILE A 58 7.06 6.66 8.37
C ILE A 58 7.87 5.48 8.93
N ASN A 59 7.86 4.32 8.29
CA ASN A 59 8.62 3.16 8.75
C ASN A 59 10.13 3.46 8.65
N PRO A 60 10.87 3.50 9.78
CA PRO A 60 12.28 3.87 9.78
C PRO A 60 13.16 2.85 9.03
N ARG A 61 12.66 1.63 8.78
CA ARG A 61 13.34 0.60 7.98
C ARG A 61 13.04 0.71 6.47
N LYS A 62 12.31 1.75 6.05
CA LYS A 62 11.94 2.03 4.66
C LYS A 62 12.09 3.54 4.34
N PRO A 63 13.22 4.20 4.73
CA PRO A 63 13.36 5.65 4.67
C PRO A 63 13.23 6.23 3.26
N ASN A 64 13.30 5.42 2.19
CA ASN A 64 13.19 5.89 0.81
C ASN A 64 11.81 5.67 0.19
N ARG A 65 10.84 5.16 0.96
CA ARG A 65 9.50 4.81 0.46
C ARG A 65 8.48 5.92 0.70
N TRP A 66 7.50 5.98 -0.20
CA TRP A 66 6.34 6.85 -0.11
C TRP A 66 5.08 6.04 -0.39
N LEU A 67 3.95 6.55 0.07
CA LEU A 67 2.63 5.97 -0.11
C LEU A 67 1.79 6.90 -0.98
N VAL A 68 1.02 6.33 -1.89
CA VAL A 68 0.00 7.02 -2.66
C VAL A 68 -1.35 6.43 -2.27
N LEU A 69 -2.31 7.28 -1.92
CA LEU A 69 -3.59 6.89 -1.34
C LEU A 69 -4.74 7.69 -1.95
N PRO A 70 -5.95 7.12 -2.08
CA PRO A 70 -7.15 7.91 -2.27
C PRO A 70 -7.55 8.59 -0.97
N ARG A 71 -8.14 9.78 -1.09
CA ARG A 71 -8.82 10.43 0.03
C ARG A 71 -10.11 9.69 0.38
N SER A 72 -10.78 9.10 -0.60
CA SER A 72 -11.99 8.29 -0.38
C SER A 72 -11.70 7.07 0.48
N HIS A 73 -12.71 6.66 1.25
CA HIS A 73 -12.72 5.40 1.99
C HIS A 73 -13.40 4.31 1.18
N GLY A 74 -13.01 3.06 1.40
CA GLY A 74 -13.72 1.92 0.85
C GLY A 74 -15.06 1.70 1.53
N LYS A 75 -15.75 0.61 1.16
CA LYS A 75 -16.85 0.09 1.98
C LYS A 75 -16.29 -0.48 3.29
N LEU A 76 -17.17 -0.81 4.24
CA LEU A 76 -16.79 -1.45 5.50
C LEU A 76 -15.85 -2.64 5.24
N GLY A 77 -14.72 -2.68 5.94
CA GLY A 77 -13.66 -3.68 5.76
C GLY A 77 -12.37 -3.08 5.18
N PRO A 78 -11.44 -3.93 4.70
CA PRO A 78 -10.24 -3.43 4.03
C PRO A 78 -10.59 -2.67 2.75
N HIS A 79 -9.97 -1.52 2.53
CA HIS A 79 -10.20 -0.75 1.31
C HIS A 79 -9.41 -1.40 0.17
N HIS A 80 -10.09 -2.20 -0.67
CA HIS A 80 -9.43 -2.93 -1.74
C HIS A 80 -9.45 -2.14 -3.06
N MET A 81 -8.34 -2.20 -3.80
CA MET A 81 -8.26 -1.55 -5.11
C MET A 81 -9.27 -2.12 -6.13
N HIS A 82 -9.61 -3.41 -6.04
CA HIS A 82 -10.54 -4.05 -6.97
C HIS A 82 -12.00 -3.60 -6.77
N GLU A 83 -12.30 -2.95 -5.64
CA GLU A 83 -13.62 -2.38 -5.36
C GLU A 83 -13.79 -0.97 -5.93
N MET A 84 -12.69 -0.31 -6.32
CA MET A 84 -12.74 0.96 -7.03
C MET A 84 -13.34 0.79 -8.42
N SER A 85 -14.06 1.81 -8.89
CA SER A 85 -14.50 1.82 -10.28
C SER A 85 -13.31 1.78 -11.23
N LYS A 86 -13.48 1.20 -12.43
CA LYS A 86 -12.36 1.13 -13.39
C LYS A 86 -11.81 2.53 -13.74
N ALA A 87 -12.68 3.53 -13.84
CA ALA A 87 -12.27 4.90 -14.10
C ALA A 87 -11.42 5.49 -12.96
N GLU A 88 -11.80 5.24 -11.71
CA GLU A 88 -11.04 5.64 -10.53
C GLU A 88 -9.68 4.94 -10.46
N GLN A 89 -9.63 3.63 -10.71
CA GLN A 89 -8.36 2.89 -10.78
C GLN A 89 -7.39 3.51 -11.79
N VAL A 90 -7.88 3.91 -12.98
CA VAL A 90 -7.06 4.55 -14.00
C VAL A 90 -6.52 5.90 -13.54
N ARG A 91 -7.36 6.75 -12.95
CA ARG A 91 -6.91 8.05 -12.42
C ARG A 91 -5.91 7.88 -11.27
N PHE A 92 -6.18 6.93 -10.37
CA PHE A 92 -5.28 6.59 -9.27
C PHE A 92 -3.91 6.13 -9.79
N TRP A 93 -3.88 5.20 -10.76
CA TRP A 93 -2.62 4.73 -11.32
C TRP A 93 -1.85 5.83 -12.05
N LYS A 94 -2.53 6.70 -12.81
CA LYS A 94 -1.89 7.87 -13.44
C LYS A 94 -1.29 8.81 -12.39
N PHE A 95 -2.01 9.07 -11.30
CA PHE A 95 -1.50 9.87 -10.19
C PHE A 95 -0.28 9.22 -9.52
N ALA A 96 -0.33 7.91 -9.24
CA ALA A 96 0.76 7.17 -8.63
C ALA A 96 2.03 7.12 -9.50
N ILE A 97 1.87 6.95 -10.83
CA ILE A 97 2.97 7.01 -11.80
C ILE A 97 3.61 8.39 -11.78
N LYS A 98 2.82 9.45 -11.91
CA LYS A 98 3.31 10.83 -11.88
C LYS A 98 4.09 11.11 -10.58
N ALA A 99 3.53 10.73 -9.44
CA ALA A 99 4.17 10.91 -8.13
C ALA A 99 5.50 10.14 -8.01
N ALA A 100 5.60 8.97 -8.65
CA ALA A 100 6.81 8.15 -8.68
C ALA A 100 7.89 8.73 -9.62
N GLU A 101 7.49 9.19 -10.80
CA GLU A 101 8.37 9.86 -11.77
C GLU A 101 8.99 11.12 -11.20
N GLU A 102 8.18 11.99 -10.60
CA GLU A 102 8.63 13.23 -9.95
C GLU A 102 9.69 12.98 -8.87
N ARG A 103 9.61 11.84 -8.17
CA ARG A 103 10.49 11.53 -7.02
C ARG A 103 11.72 10.73 -7.40
N PHE A 104 11.63 9.88 -8.42
CA PHE A 104 12.65 8.86 -8.68
C PHE A 104 13.16 8.84 -10.13
N GLY A 105 12.67 9.73 -11.00
CA GLY A 105 13.07 9.81 -12.40
C GLY A 105 12.65 8.55 -13.16
N SER A 106 13.54 7.94 -13.93
CA SER A 106 13.24 6.72 -14.70
C SER A 106 13.33 5.41 -13.92
N GLY A 107 13.84 5.44 -12.68
CA GLY A 107 14.17 4.26 -11.88
C GLY A 107 13.09 3.82 -10.88
N TRP A 108 11.83 4.17 -11.09
CA TRP A 108 10.76 3.89 -10.14
C TRP A 108 10.13 2.51 -10.30
N ALA A 109 9.48 2.06 -9.24
CA ALA A 109 8.47 1.01 -9.25
C ALA A 109 7.33 1.38 -8.29
N ILE A 110 6.15 0.83 -8.55
CA ILE A 110 4.97 0.94 -7.70
C ILE A 110 4.58 -0.46 -7.23
N ALA A 111 4.19 -0.61 -5.97
CA ALA A 111 3.80 -1.88 -5.38
C ALA A 111 2.54 -1.75 -4.52
N TYR A 112 1.55 -2.59 -4.81
CA TYR A 112 0.35 -2.82 -4.01
C TYR A 112 0.47 -4.18 -3.34
N ASN A 113 0.50 -4.23 -2.01
CA ASN A 113 0.50 -5.50 -1.29
C ASN A 113 -0.92 -6.09 -1.25
N GLY A 114 -1.00 -7.42 -1.37
CA GLY A 114 -2.25 -8.15 -1.18
C GLY A 114 -2.73 -8.06 0.27
N TRP A 115 -4.04 -8.19 0.48
CA TRP A 115 -4.66 -7.86 1.76
C TRP A 115 -4.20 -8.74 2.92
N LYS A 116 -3.80 -9.99 2.66
CA LYS A 116 -3.37 -10.96 3.69
C LYS A 116 -2.06 -10.61 4.39
N VAL A 117 -1.39 -9.54 3.97
CA VAL A 117 -0.10 -9.10 4.52
C VAL A 117 -0.04 -7.58 4.76
N ARG A 118 -1.16 -6.87 4.53
CA ARG A 118 -1.23 -5.45 4.87
C ARG A 118 -1.36 -5.30 6.38
N THR A 119 -0.83 -4.21 6.90
CA THR A 119 -0.96 -3.82 8.32
C THR A 119 -1.80 -2.56 8.49
N GLN A 120 -2.28 -2.00 7.38
CA GLN A 120 -3.13 -0.81 7.31
C GLN A 120 -4.26 -1.09 6.33
N CYS A 121 -5.50 -0.78 6.71
CA CYS A 121 -6.68 -1.10 5.92
C CYS A 121 -6.87 -0.20 4.70
N HIS A 122 -6.49 1.08 4.84
CA HIS A 122 -6.73 2.07 3.80
C HIS A 122 -6.01 1.67 2.51
N MET A 123 -6.64 1.92 1.36
CA MET A 123 -6.06 1.59 0.08
C MET A 123 -4.80 2.43 -0.10
N HIS A 124 -3.67 1.78 -0.39
CA HIS A 124 -2.45 2.49 -0.69
C HIS A 124 -1.57 1.65 -1.61
N VAL A 125 -0.76 2.35 -2.40
CA VAL A 125 0.39 1.75 -3.08
C VAL A 125 1.66 2.37 -2.57
N HIS A 126 2.71 1.56 -2.49
CA HIS A 126 4.06 2.01 -2.21
C HIS A 126 4.70 2.47 -3.51
N ILE A 127 5.38 3.61 -3.50
CA ILE A 127 6.25 4.06 -4.58
C ILE A 127 7.69 4.19 -4.07
N GLY A 128 8.65 3.82 -4.91
CA GLY A 128 10.06 3.78 -4.53
C GLY A 128 10.98 3.54 -5.71
N ARG A 129 12.30 3.59 -5.47
CA ARG A 129 13.28 3.13 -6.45
C ARG A 129 13.17 1.61 -6.65
N LEU A 130 13.22 1.16 -7.89
CA LEU A 130 13.23 -0.26 -8.25
C LEU A 130 14.56 -0.91 -7.86
N ILE A 131 14.49 -2.03 -7.14
CA ILE A 131 15.62 -2.94 -6.96
C ILE A 131 15.82 -3.70 -8.27
N GLN A 132 16.94 -3.48 -8.96
CA GLN A 132 17.20 -4.12 -10.26
C GLN A 132 17.24 -5.65 -10.15
N ALA A 133 17.73 -6.18 -9.02
CA ALA A 133 17.75 -7.61 -8.72
C ALA A 133 16.37 -8.24 -8.50
N ALA A 134 15.31 -7.43 -8.25
CA ALA A 134 13.95 -7.94 -8.09
C ALA A 134 13.27 -8.29 -9.42
N LYS A 135 13.87 -7.92 -10.56
CA LYS A 135 13.31 -8.20 -11.88
C LYS A 135 13.27 -9.72 -12.15
N VAL A 136 12.07 -10.26 -12.30
CA VAL A 136 11.85 -11.67 -12.65
C VAL A 136 11.42 -11.85 -14.11
N LYS A 137 11.60 -13.07 -14.64
CA LYS A 137 11.23 -13.43 -16.03
C LYS A 137 9.71 -13.50 -16.26
N LYS A 138 8.94 -13.86 -15.23
CA LYS A 138 7.48 -13.96 -15.31
C LYS A 138 6.84 -12.58 -15.11
N PHE A 139 6.32 -12.00 -16.18
CA PHE A 139 5.61 -10.72 -16.17
C PHE A 139 4.57 -10.66 -17.29
N LYS A 140 3.60 -9.76 -17.15
CA LYS A 140 2.76 -9.31 -18.27
C LYS A 140 3.28 -7.97 -18.76
N LEU A 141 3.53 -7.85 -20.07
CA LEU A 141 3.79 -6.55 -20.68
C LEU A 141 2.44 -5.84 -20.89
N VAL A 142 2.29 -4.67 -20.29
CA VAL A 142 1.09 -3.85 -20.39
C VAL A 142 1.44 -2.52 -21.03
N LYS A 143 0.75 -2.16 -22.12
CA LYS A 143 1.08 -0.94 -22.89
C LYS A 143 0.41 0.32 -22.35
N ARG A 144 -0.73 0.18 -21.67
CA ARG A 144 -1.57 1.29 -21.25
C ARG A 144 -2.01 1.13 -19.79
N VAL A 145 -2.14 2.25 -19.08
CA VAL A 145 -2.55 2.25 -17.67
C VAL A 145 -3.95 1.68 -17.48
N GLU A 146 -4.83 1.87 -18.48
CA GLU A 146 -6.18 1.32 -18.54
C GLU A 146 -6.21 -0.21 -18.44
N ASP A 147 -5.13 -0.88 -18.83
CA ASP A 147 -5.02 -2.33 -18.82
C ASP A 147 -4.32 -2.86 -17.55
N PHE A 148 -4.00 -1.99 -16.58
CA PHE A 148 -3.43 -2.40 -15.29
C PHE A 148 -4.45 -3.23 -14.49
N PRO A 149 -4.01 -4.30 -13.81
CA PRO A 149 -4.88 -5.14 -13.02
C PRO A 149 -5.17 -4.49 -11.65
N ALA A 150 -6.34 -4.81 -11.10
CA ALA A 150 -6.66 -4.62 -9.70
C ALA A 150 -6.99 -6.01 -9.12
N PRO A 151 -5.98 -6.78 -8.69
CA PRO A 151 -6.19 -8.15 -8.23
C PRO A 151 -7.00 -8.19 -6.91
N ALA A 152 -7.94 -9.15 -6.82
CA ALA A 152 -8.70 -9.41 -5.60
C ALA A 152 -7.87 -10.13 -4.53
N GLU A 153 -7.15 -11.18 -4.95
CA GLU A 153 -6.53 -12.14 -4.04
C GLU A 153 -5.01 -12.00 -3.91
N SER A 154 -4.38 -11.03 -4.57
CA SER A 154 -2.92 -10.86 -4.53
C SER A 154 -2.53 -9.39 -4.64
N GLY A 155 -1.24 -9.11 -4.49
CA GLY A 155 -0.66 -7.81 -4.79
C GLY A 155 -0.33 -7.65 -6.28
N VAL A 156 0.12 -6.43 -6.62
CA VAL A 156 0.69 -6.10 -7.93
C VAL A 156 1.94 -5.24 -7.74
N TRP A 157 2.96 -5.42 -8.56
CA TRP A 157 4.01 -4.41 -8.72
C TRP A 157 4.34 -4.15 -10.18
N ILE A 158 4.72 -2.91 -10.46
CA ILE A 158 4.77 -2.32 -11.79
C ILE A 158 6.01 -1.42 -11.91
N TYR A 159 6.69 -1.49 -13.05
CA TYR A 159 7.76 -0.55 -13.42
C TYR A 159 7.83 -0.35 -14.95
N PRO A 160 8.33 0.80 -15.41
CA PRO A 160 8.39 1.12 -16.83
C PRO A 160 9.50 0.33 -17.55
N VAL A 161 9.24 0.01 -18.81
CA VAL A 161 10.20 -0.58 -19.76
C VAL A 161 9.96 0.00 -21.16
N PRO A 162 10.90 -0.11 -22.12
CA PRO A 162 10.62 0.25 -23.50
C PRO A 162 9.34 -0.44 -24.00
N GLY A 163 8.39 0.35 -24.51
CA GLY A 163 7.12 -0.13 -25.05
C GLY A 163 6.00 -0.38 -24.03
N GLY A 164 6.18 -0.05 -22.74
CA GLY A 164 5.09 -0.08 -21.75
C GLY A 164 5.57 -0.32 -20.31
N PHE A 165 4.88 -1.23 -19.62
CA PHE A 165 5.09 -1.54 -18.22
C PHE A 165 5.20 -3.05 -18.02
N ARG A 166 6.16 -3.48 -17.20
CA ARG A 166 6.15 -4.84 -16.68
C ARG A 166 5.27 -4.88 -15.45
N VAL A 167 4.26 -5.74 -15.50
CA VAL A 167 3.28 -5.94 -14.44
C VAL A 167 3.44 -7.34 -13.89
N HIS A 168 3.56 -7.43 -12.57
CA HIS A 168 3.74 -8.67 -11.83
C HIS A 168 2.60 -8.83 -10.83
N THR A 169 1.99 -10.01 -10.78
CA THR A 169 0.87 -10.36 -9.88
C THR A 169 1.07 -11.75 -9.28
N GLY A 170 0.27 -12.09 -8.27
CA GLY A 170 0.24 -13.43 -7.66
C GLY A 170 1.00 -13.55 -6.33
N GLU A 171 1.81 -12.55 -5.97
CA GLU A 171 2.47 -12.48 -4.65
C GLU A 171 1.67 -11.59 -3.69
N GLN A 172 1.73 -11.87 -2.39
CA GLN A 172 1.10 -11.00 -1.37
C GLN A 172 1.97 -9.78 -1.05
N ILE A 173 3.27 -10.00 -0.80
CA ILE A 173 4.22 -8.94 -0.44
C ILE A 173 4.97 -8.52 -1.70
N THR A 174 4.60 -7.39 -2.28
CA THR A 174 5.18 -6.88 -3.53
C THR A 174 6.09 -5.66 -3.30
N GLU A 175 5.97 -5.00 -2.15
CA GLU A 175 6.79 -3.86 -1.76
C GLU A 175 8.29 -4.18 -1.57
N THR A 176 8.65 -5.46 -1.61
CA THR A 176 10.04 -5.96 -1.62
C THR A 176 10.75 -5.70 -2.94
N ALA A 177 10.03 -5.36 -4.01
CA ALA A 177 10.62 -4.87 -5.26
C ALA A 177 11.22 -3.45 -5.14
N LEU A 178 10.90 -2.73 -4.05
CA LEU A 178 11.32 -1.36 -3.82
C LEU A 178 12.50 -1.31 -2.85
N VAL A 179 13.45 -0.41 -3.12
CA VAL A 179 14.53 -0.08 -2.19
C VAL A 179 13.95 0.29 -0.83
N ARG A 180 14.63 -0.13 0.23
CA ARG A 180 14.27 0.21 1.61
C ARG A 180 14.78 1.60 1.93
#